data_AF-A0A257VEX3-F1
#
_entry.id   AF-A0A257VEX3-F1
#
_cell.length_a   1.000
_cell.length_b   1.000
_cell.length_c   1.000
_cell.angle_alpha   90.00
_cell.angle_beta   90.00
_cell.angle_gamma   90.00
#
_symmetry.space_group_name_H-M   'P 1'
#
loop_
_entity.id
_entity.type
_entity.pdbx_description
1 polymer ?
#
loop_
_entity_poly.entity_id
_entity_poly.type
_entity_poly.pdbx_seq_one_letter_code
_entity_poly.pdbx_strand_id
1 'polypeptide(L)'
;MEATLAPGIRGAAIEFCGTEGKLYITRSEFIFTAAERNAVPVTVKSPRDQTIDHVENFLECCRTRKLPNGDVYIGHRSAAASHLGNIAYVQKRRLNYNPDREEILPL
;
A
#
# COMPACT_ATOMS: atom_id res chain seq x y z
N MET A 1 16.23 -10.33 -1.87
CA MET A 1 15.24 -9.24 -1.96
C MET A 1 15.78 -8.12 -1.08
N GLU A 2 16.60 -7.24 -1.65
CA GLU A 2 17.09 -6.07 -0.92
C GLU A 2 16.06 -4.97 -1.14
N ALA A 3 15.30 -4.63 -0.10
CA ALA A 3 14.41 -3.49 -0.16
C ALA A 3 15.27 -2.22 -0.03
N THR A 4 15.61 -1.60 -1.16
CA THR A 4 16.22 -0.26 -1.14
C THR A 4 15.15 0.72 -0.68
N LEU A 5 15.19 1.10 0.59
CA LEU A 5 14.42 2.24 1.09
C LEU A 5 14.93 3.49 0.36
N ALA A 6 14.01 4.29 -0.18
CA ALA A 6 14.39 5.59 -0.73
C ALA A 6 15.07 6.42 0.36
N PRO A 7 16.11 7.22 0.04
CA PRO A 7 16.80 8.05 1.01
C PRO A 7 15.80 8.90 1.82
N GLY A 8 15.78 8.70 3.14
CA GLY A 8 14.85 9.39 4.05
C GLY A 8 13.71 8.54 4.60
N ILE A 9 13.44 7.36 4.03
CA ILE A 9 12.43 6.43 4.56
C ILE A 9 13.04 5.60 5.69
N ARG A 10 12.46 5.69 6.89
CA ARG A 10 12.84 4.87 8.06
C ARG A 10 11.80 3.79 8.29
N GLY A 11 12.22 2.51 8.34
CA GLY A 11 11.35 1.38 8.67
C GLY A 11 10.29 1.03 7.61
N ALA A 12 9.23 0.34 8.02
CA ALA A 12 8.13 -0.11 7.16
C ALA A 12 7.05 0.98 7.02
N ALA A 13 7.38 2.06 6.33
CA ALA A 13 6.50 3.21 6.10
C ALA A 13 6.20 3.40 4.61
N ILE A 14 5.12 4.13 4.32
CA ILE A 14 4.71 4.50 2.96
C ILE A 14 4.73 6.03 2.87
N GLU A 15 5.35 6.58 1.83
CA GLU A 15 5.27 8.01 1.51
C GLU A 15 4.48 8.20 0.22
N PHE A 16 3.42 9.00 0.29
CA PHE A 16 2.70 9.48 -0.87
C PHE A 16 3.16 10.90 -1.17
N CYS A 17 3.58 11.16 -2.41
CA CYS A 17 4.00 12.48 -2.87
C CYS A 17 3.01 12.98 -3.93
N GLY A 18 2.27 14.04 -3.60
CA GLY A 18 1.31 14.70 -4.47
C GLY A 18 1.67 16.16 -4.73
N THR A 19 0.85 16.84 -5.54
CA THR A 19 1.05 18.27 -5.86
C THR A 19 0.85 19.17 -4.65
N GLU A 20 -0.04 18.79 -3.74
CA GLU A 20 -0.38 19.59 -2.55
C GLU A 20 0.52 19.30 -1.33
N GLY A 21 1.46 18.35 -1.47
CA GLY A 21 2.36 17.97 -0.40
C GLY A 21 2.60 16.48 -0.34
N LYS A 22 3.06 16.02 0.82
CA LYS A 22 3.41 14.62 1.06
C LYS A 22 2.79 14.08 2.34
N LEU A 23 2.44 12.81 2.28
CA LEU A 23 1.87 12.06 3.40
C LEU A 23 2.77 10.86 3.71
N TYR A 24 3.37 10.86 4.90
CA TYR A 24 4.17 9.77 5.41
C TYR A 24 3.37 8.98 6.44
N ILE A 25 3.15 7.69 6.18
CA ILE A 25 2.32 6.81 7.00
C ILE A 25 3.18 5.71 7.59
N THR A 26 3.07 5.52 8.90
CA THR A 26 3.62 4.40 9.65
C THR A 26 2.51 3.57 10.28
N ARG A 27 2.87 2.54 11.04
CA ARG A 27 1.90 1.76 11.83
C ARG A 27 1.26 2.55 12.98
N SER A 28 1.91 3.63 13.43
CA SER A 28 1.53 4.33 14.67
C SER A 28 1.13 5.78 14.45
N GLU A 29 1.31 6.32 13.25
CA GLU A 29 0.97 7.71 12.92
C GLU A 29 0.97 7.95 11.42
N PHE A 30 0.34 9.06 11.02
CA PHE A 30 0.63 9.71 9.75
C PHE A 30 1.12 11.14 9.97
N ILE A 31 1.96 11.60 9.04
CA ILE A 31 2.52 12.94 9.00
C ILE A 31 2.21 13.54 7.63
N PHE A 32 1.44 14.62 7.59
CA PHE A 32 1.18 15.38 6.37
C PHE A 32 2.02 16.66 6.37
N THR A 33 2.72 16.93 5.26
CA THR A 33 3.47 18.17 5.04
C THR A 33 2.97 18.81 3.75
N ALA A 34 2.39 20.01 3.85
CA ALA A 34 1.92 20.76 2.68
C ALA A 34 3.07 21.18 1.77
N ALA A 35 2.78 21.42 0.48
CA ALA A 35 3.78 21.82 -0.51
C ALA A 35 4.34 23.24 -0.33
N GLU A 36 3.68 24.07 0.49
CA GLU A 36 4.12 25.44 0.76
C GLU A 36 5.48 25.50 1.47
N ARG A 37 6.22 26.58 1.20
CA ARG A 37 7.54 26.78 1.78
C ARG A 37 7.43 26.93 3.31
N ASN A 38 8.24 26.16 4.03
CA ASN A 38 8.25 26.11 5.50
C ASN A 38 6.93 25.61 6.11
N ALA A 39 6.17 24.79 5.39
CA ALA A 39 5.01 24.10 5.94
C ALA A 39 5.37 23.37 7.25
N VAL A 40 4.55 23.58 8.28
CA VAL A 40 4.67 22.83 9.54
C VAL A 40 3.94 21.50 9.38
N PRO A 41 4.60 20.35 9.57
CA PRO A 41 3.95 19.06 9.42
C PRO A 41 2.84 18.84 10.45
N VAL A 42 1.70 18.30 10.01
CA VAL A 42 0.63 17.85 10.89
C VAL A 42 0.85 16.36 11.17
N THR A 43 0.93 16.01 12.46
CA THR A 43 1.11 14.63 12.90
C THR A 43 -0.16 14.14 13.59
N VAL A 44 -0.65 12.98 13.18
CA VAL A 44 -1.80 12.32 13.81
C VAL A 44 -1.40 10.92 14.21
N LYS A 45 -1.50 10.61 15.51
CA LYS A 45 -1.21 9.29 16.05
C LYS A 45 -2.37 8.33 15.79
N SER A 46 -2.04 7.07 15.54
CA SER A 46 -3.03 6.01 15.56
C SER A 46 -3.60 5.88 16.97
N PRO A 47 -4.93 5.78 17.14
CA PRO A 47 -5.54 5.63 18.46
C PRO A 47 -5.25 4.26 19.10
N ARG A 48 -4.94 3.24 18.27
CA ARG A 48 -4.61 1.88 18.71
C ARG A 48 -3.82 1.11 17.64
N ASP A 49 -3.42 -0.12 17.96
CA ASP A 49 -2.81 -1.04 17.01
C ASP A 49 -3.85 -1.50 15.96
N GLN A 50 -3.51 -1.30 14.68
CA GLN A 50 -4.36 -1.64 13.53
C GLN A 50 -4.67 -3.13 13.43
N THR A 51 -3.86 -4.00 14.04
CA THR A 51 -4.11 -5.45 14.12
C THR A 51 -5.43 -5.72 14.83
N ILE A 52 -5.79 -4.89 15.82
CA ILE A 52 -7.04 -5.05 16.55
C ILE A 52 -8.23 -4.77 15.62
N ASP A 53 -8.20 -3.67 14.86
CA ASP A 53 -9.21 -3.37 13.83
C ASP A 53 -9.36 -4.50 12.80
N HIS A 54 -8.23 -5.09 12.37
CA HIS A 54 -8.22 -6.18 11.41
C HIS A 54 -8.89 -7.46 11.94
N VAL A 55 -8.55 -7.86 13.18
CA VAL A 55 -9.13 -9.04 13.82
C VAL A 55 -10.62 -8.83 14.13
N GLU A 56 -11.02 -7.64 14.58
CA GLU A 56 -12.42 -7.31 14.81
C GLU A 56 -13.24 -7.41 13.52
N ASN A 57 -12.72 -6.88 12.40
CA ASN A 57 -13.36 -7.02 11.09
C ASN A 57 -13.55 -8.49 10.71
N PHE A 58 -12.53 -9.33 10.87
CA PHE A 58 -12.62 -10.76 10.59
C PHE A 58 -13.72 -11.45 11.41
N LEU A 59 -13.72 -11.25 12.74
CA LEU A 59 -14.71 -11.85 13.63
C LEU A 59 -16.13 -11.37 13.32
N GLU A 60 -16.30 -10.10 12.98
CA GLU A 60 -17.58 -9.55 12.56
C GLU A 60 -18.08 -10.21 11.26
N CYS A 61 -17.21 -10.40 10.27
CA CYS A 61 -17.55 -11.07 9.02
C CYS A 61 -17.93 -12.54 9.24
N CYS A 62 -17.24 -13.26 10.13
CA CYS A 62 -17.63 -14.61 10.49
C CYS A 62 -19.04 -14.69 11.08
N ARG A 63 -19.43 -13.72 11.93
CA ARG A 63 -20.76 -13.67 12.57
C ARG A 63 -21.86 -13.26 11.60
N THR A 64 -21.61 -12.21 10.82
CA THR A 64 -22.63 -11.54 9.98
C THR A 64 -22.70 -12.09 8.57
N ARG A 65 -21.69 -12.85 8.14
CA ARG A 65 -21.49 -13.30 6.76
C ARG A 65 -21.31 -12.17 5.73
N LYS A 66 -21.02 -10.95 6.18
CA LYS A 66 -20.59 -9.86 5.28
C LYS A 66 -19.17 -10.12 4.74
N LEU A 67 -18.81 -9.44 3.65
CA LEU A 67 -17.47 -9.51 3.09
C LEU A 67 -16.46 -8.76 3.99
N PRO A 68 -15.21 -9.29 4.14
CA PRO A 68 -14.14 -8.59 4.83
C PRO A 68 -13.65 -7.39 4.04
N ASN A 69 -12.94 -6.47 4.71
CA ASN A 69 -12.36 -5.28 4.06
C ASN A 69 -11.39 -5.65 2.91
N GLY A 70 -10.75 -6.81 3.00
CA GLY A 70 -9.93 -7.40 1.94
C GLY A 70 -10.47 -8.78 1.58
N ASP A 71 -11.36 -8.84 0.60
CA ASP A 71 -11.90 -10.10 0.10
C ASP A 71 -10.89 -10.85 -0.79
N VAL A 72 -11.33 -12.02 -1.28
CA VAL A 72 -10.50 -12.89 -2.11
C VAL A 72 -10.07 -12.24 -3.43
N TYR A 73 -10.89 -11.36 -4.01
CA TYR A 73 -10.56 -10.69 -5.27
C TYR A 73 -9.47 -9.64 -5.05
N ILE A 74 -9.57 -8.87 -3.95
CA ILE A 74 -8.52 -7.94 -3.54
C ILE A 74 -7.22 -8.70 -3.29
N GLY A 75 -7.28 -9.83 -2.56
CA GLY A 75 -6.12 -10.69 -2.29
C GLY A 75 -5.45 -11.22 -3.57
N HIS A 76 -6.25 -11.69 -4.53
CA HIS A 76 -5.77 -12.13 -5.85
C HIS A 76 -5.02 -11.00 -6.58
N ARG A 77 -5.62 -9.80 -6.65
CA ARG A 77 -4.98 -8.65 -7.30
C ARG A 77 -3.67 -8.23 -6.61
N SER A 78 -3.60 -8.31 -5.28
CA SER A 78 -2.37 -8.04 -4.53
C SER A 78 -1.27 -9.07 -4.85
N ALA A 79 -1.62 -10.35 -4.95
CA ALA A 79 -0.67 -11.41 -5.31
C ALA A 79 -0.17 -11.27 -6.76
N ALA A 80 -1.07 -10.92 -7.71
CA ALA A 80 -0.73 -10.71 -9.11
C ALA A 80 0.40 -9.68 -9.30
N ALA A 81 0.40 -8.58 -8.56
CA ALA A 81 1.46 -7.57 -8.62
C ALA A 81 2.85 -8.15 -8.28
N SER A 82 2.93 -9.06 -7.29
CA SER A 82 4.19 -9.71 -6.91
C SER A 82 4.69 -10.65 -8.00
N HIS A 83 3.78 -11.40 -8.64
CA HIS A 83 4.12 -12.25 -9.78
C HIS A 83 4.59 -11.44 -10.99
N LEU A 84 3.92 -10.33 -11.32
CA LEU A 84 4.34 -9.41 -12.38
C LEU A 84 5.74 -8.82 -12.10
N GLY A 85 6.01 -8.45 -10.85
CA GLY A 85 7.34 -8.00 -10.42
C GLY A 85 8.43 -9.05 -10.67
N ASN A 86 8.17 -10.31 -10.33
CA ASN A 86 9.08 -11.42 -10.59
C ASN A 86 9.30 -11.65 -12.09
N ILE A 87 8.24 -11.61 -12.91
CA ILE A 87 8.34 -11.76 -14.37
C ILE A 87 9.18 -10.63 -14.96
N ALA A 88 8.91 -9.37 -14.59
CA ALA A 88 9.66 -8.20 -15.05
C ALA A 88 11.14 -8.30 -14.67
N TYR A 89 11.43 -8.74 -13.43
CA TYR A 89 12.78 -8.90 -12.93
C TYR A 89 13.57 -9.98 -13.68
N VAL A 90 12.97 -11.14 -13.95
CA VAL A 90 13.62 -12.25 -14.67
C VAL A 90 13.82 -11.89 -16.14
N GLN A 91 12.80 -11.31 -16.79
CA GLN A 91 12.84 -10.97 -18.22
C GLN A 91 13.59 -9.67 -18.53
N LYS A 92 14.00 -8.90 -17.50
CA LYS A 92 14.71 -7.62 -17.63
C LYS A 92 14.00 -6.63 -18.55
N ARG A 93 12.67 -6.61 -18.51
CA ARG A 93 11.85 -5.72 -19.34
C ARG A 93 10.68 -5.14 -18.57
N ARG A 94 10.18 -4.02 -19.09
CA ARG A 94 8.89 -3.46 -18.68
C ARG A 94 7.75 -4.40 -19.10
N LEU A 95 6.71 -4.47 -18.29
CA LEU A 95 5.46 -5.15 -18.64
C LEU A 95 4.38 -4.09 -18.91
N ASN A 96 3.67 -4.23 -20.03
CA ASN A 96 2.39 -3.55 -20.25
C ASN A 96 1.30 -4.54 -19.81
N TYR A 97 0.54 -4.23 -18.77
CA TYR A 97 -0.40 -5.17 -18.15
C TYR A 97 -1.82 -4.61 -18.15
N ASN A 98 -2.78 -5.40 -18.63
CA ASN A 98 -4.20 -5.10 -18.52
C ASN A 98 -4.76 -5.77 -17.25
N PRO A 99 -5.16 -5.00 -16.21
CA PRO A 99 -5.63 -5.56 -14.95
C PRO A 99 -7.05 -6.10 -14.99
N ASP A 100 -7.84 -5.75 -16.01
CA ASP A 100 -9.23 -6.21 -16.16
C ASP A 100 -9.27 -7.56 -16.90
N ARG A 101 -8.36 -7.76 -17.85
CA ARG A 101 -8.20 -9.02 -18.60
C ARG A 101 -7.13 -9.95 -18.03
N GLU A 102 -6.33 -9.46 -17.08
CA GLU A 102 -5.21 -10.17 -16.45
C GLU A 102 -4.15 -10.67 -17.45
N GLU A 103 -3.84 -9.82 -18.45
CA GLU A 103 -2.95 -10.16 -19.56
C GLU A 103 -1.75 -9.22 -19.64
N ILE A 104 -0.58 -9.78 -19.96
CA ILE A 104 0.59 -9.00 -20.38
C ILE A 104 0.46 -8.71 -21.88
N LEU A 105 0.32 -7.44 -22.23
CA LEU A 105 0.23 -6.94 -23.59
C LEU A 105 1.64 -6.78 -24.21
N PRO A 106 1.73 -6.76 -25.56
CA PRO A 106 2.91 -6.27 -26.24
C PRO A 106 3.30 -4.86 -25.78
N LEU A 107 4.60 -4.57 -25.80
CA LEU A 107 5.15 -3.25 -25.48
C LEU A 107 5.02 -2.27 -26.64
#